data_AF-A0AAV1PCJ0-F1
#
_entry.id   AF-A0AAV1PCJ0-F1
#
_cell.length_a   1.000
_cell.length_b   1.000
_cell.length_c   1.000
_cell.angle_alpha   90.00
_cell.angle_beta   90.00
_cell.angle_gamma   90.00
#
_symmetry.space_group_name_H-M   'P 1'
#
loop_
_entity.id
_entity.type
_entity.pdbx_description
1 polymer ?
#
loop_
_entity_poly.entity_id
_entity_poly.type
_entity_poly.pdbx_seq_one_letter_code
_entity_poly.pdbx_strand_id
1 'polypeptide(L)'
;MAAKENVIKRRYKRIDSTFDLHSTDSTAIEEKLFGQTEEDEDSRAADDGLVVFICGKCKLPVGDSLSWDGSEDDENQIRLKRVTENVLVGKDTRLHEPTKRSLCLIVDLICRGCQSLLGMVYTSTPRSMDHKRFTFCFNVADIDSYVLGSARQMLAAEGPKEQPVTLEYRGIVEQQLSEMKMLVVSMAQRLEDIEAGLQEGCDEA
;
A
#
# COMPACT_ATOMS: atom_id res chain seq x y z
N MET A 1 -34.50 -25.09 -36.04
CA MET A 1 -34.23 -25.77 -34.74
C MET A 1 -33.15 -24.98 -34.04
N ALA A 2 -33.46 -24.51 -32.83
CA ALA A 2 -32.73 -23.46 -32.13
C ALA A 2 -31.65 -24.03 -31.20
N ALA A 3 -30.44 -23.46 -31.26
CA ALA A 3 -29.39 -23.67 -30.28
C ALA A 3 -29.64 -22.76 -29.07
N LYS A 4 -29.62 -23.33 -27.86
CA LYS A 4 -29.73 -22.62 -26.58
C LYS A 4 -28.35 -22.51 -25.95
N GLU A 5 -27.83 -21.29 -25.83
CA GLU A 5 -26.72 -20.96 -24.92
C GLU A 5 -27.27 -20.67 -23.52
N ASN A 6 -26.68 -21.32 -22.52
CA ASN A 6 -27.04 -21.17 -21.11
C ASN A 6 -26.25 -20.02 -20.48
N VAL A 7 -26.92 -18.91 -20.20
CA VAL A 7 -26.38 -17.79 -19.42
C VAL A 7 -26.54 -18.08 -17.93
N ILE A 8 -25.42 -18.33 -17.25
CA ILE A 8 -25.36 -18.56 -15.80
C ILE A 8 -25.48 -17.22 -15.07
N LYS A 9 -26.67 -16.94 -14.53
CA LYS A 9 -26.91 -15.81 -13.61
C LYS A 9 -26.46 -16.18 -12.19
N ARG A 10 -25.31 -15.67 -11.74
CA ARG A 10 -24.93 -15.74 -10.32
C ARG A 10 -25.67 -14.66 -9.53
N ARG A 11 -26.70 -15.09 -8.81
CA ARG A 11 -27.50 -14.28 -7.88
C ARG A 11 -26.76 -14.21 -6.55
N TYR A 12 -26.09 -13.09 -6.28
CA TYR A 12 -25.44 -12.86 -4.98
C TYR A 12 -26.52 -12.64 -3.92
N LYS A 13 -26.66 -13.60 -2.99
CA LYS A 13 -27.62 -13.53 -1.89
C LYS A 13 -26.96 -12.73 -0.77
N ARG A 14 -27.36 -11.46 -0.61
CA ARG A 14 -26.97 -10.62 0.53
C ARG A 14 -27.66 -11.18 1.78
N ILE A 15 -26.89 -11.64 2.75
CA ILE A 15 -27.37 -11.92 4.10
C ILE A 15 -26.84 -10.77 4.96
N ASP A 16 -27.71 -9.80 5.21
CA ASP A 16 -27.47 -8.81 6.27
C ASP A 16 -27.92 -9.45 7.58
N SER A 17 -27.00 -9.66 8.52
CA SER A 17 -27.33 -9.93 9.92
C SER A 17 -26.41 -9.11 10.82
N THR A 18 -26.89 -7.90 11.08
CA THR A 18 -26.41 -6.98 12.11
C THR A 18 -26.63 -7.60 13.49
N PHE A 19 -25.55 -7.73 14.26
CA PHE A 19 -25.49 -7.99 15.71
C PHE A 19 -26.37 -9.13 16.26
N ASP A 20 -25.74 -10.27 16.55
CA ASP A 20 -26.07 -11.06 17.74
C ASP A 20 -24.78 -11.59 18.38
N LEU A 21 -24.48 -11.05 19.56
CA LEU A 21 -23.45 -11.50 20.48
C LEU A 21 -23.93 -12.79 21.15
N HIS A 22 -23.35 -13.95 20.81
CA HIS A 22 -23.08 -14.99 21.80
C HIS A 22 -22.12 -16.07 21.25
N SER A 23 -21.07 -16.35 22.04
CA SER A 23 -20.20 -17.53 21.98
C SER A 23 -19.23 -17.63 20.79
N THR A 24 -18.09 -16.95 20.92
CA THR A 24 -16.90 -17.14 20.08
C THR A 24 -16.27 -18.51 20.32
N ASP A 25 -16.34 -19.41 19.35
CA ASP A 25 -15.42 -20.55 19.25
C ASP A 25 -14.26 -20.13 18.34
N SER A 26 -13.14 -19.72 18.96
CA SER A 26 -11.95 -19.18 18.28
C SER A 26 -11.26 -20.20 17.36
N THR A 27 -11.59 -21.49 17.47
CA THR A 27 -10.93 -22.56 16.71
C THR A 27 -11.32 -22.58 15.23
N ALA A 28 -12.55 -22.17 14.88
CA ALA A 28 -13.04 -22.18 13.50
C ALA A 28 -12.48 -21.04 12.62
N ILE A 29 -11.92 -19.99 13.23
CA ILE A 29 -11.33 -18.85 12.51
C ILE A 29 -9.86 -19.12 12.17
N GLU A 30 -9.13 -19.84 13.04
CA GLU A 30 -7.74 -20.21 12.77
C GLU A 30 -7.61 -21.24 11.64
N GLU A 31 -8.53 -22.20 11.56
CA GLU A 31 -8.51 -23.23 10.49
C GLU A 31 -8.69 -22.62 9.08
N LYS A 32 -9.43 -21.50 8.96
CA LYS A 32 -9.62 -20.80 7.69
C LYS A 32 -8.50 -19.83 7.31
N LEU A 33 -7.59 -19.53 8.23
CA LEU A 33 -6.46 -18.62 8.00
C LEU A 33 -5.11 -19.35 7.91
N PHE A 34 -5.00 -20.58 8.43
CA PHE A 34 -3.73 -21.33 8.47
C PHE A 34 -3.82 -22.79 8.03
N GLY A 35 -4.99 -23.29 7.64
CA GLY A 35 -5.16 -24.66 7.16
C GLY A 35 -4.86 -24.82 5.68
N GLN A 36 -3.60 -25.08 5.32
CA GLN A 36 -3.24 -25.94 4.18
C GLN A 36 -1.77 -26.35 4.32
N THR A 37 -1.58 -27.47 5.02
CA THR A 37 -0.39 -28.31 4.89
C THR A 37 -0.45 -28.99 3.52
N GLU A 38 0.72 -29.08 2.90
CA GLU A 38 1.08 -29.67 1.62
C GLU A 38 0.22 -30.87 1.19
N GLU A 39 -0.32 -30.79 -0.04
CA GLU A 39 -0.63 -31.87 -1.02
C GLU A 39 -1.86 -31.50 -1.86
N ASP A 40 -1.62 -30.87 -3.03
CA ASP A 40 -2.40 -31.01 -4.28
C ASP A 40 -1.88 -29.99 -5.32
N GLU A 41 -0.92 -30.42 -6.15
CA GLU A 41 -0.26 -29.56 -7.15
C GLU A 41 -1.10 -29.22 -8.40
N ASP A 42 -2.35 -29.69 -8.52
CA ASP A 42 -3.13 -29.57 -9.76
C ASP A 42 -4.47 -28.80 -9.66
N SER A 43 -4.64 -27.95 -8.65
CA SER A 43 -5.78 -27.01 -8.59
C SER A 43 -5.39 -25.57 -8.24
N ARG A 44 -4.29 -25.09 -8.82
CA ARG A 44 -3.92 -23.66 -8.81
C ARG A 44 -4.84 -22.85 -9.72
N ALA A 45 -6.13 -22.76 -9.37
CA ALA A 45 -6.81 -21.49 -9.58
C ALA A 45 -6.04 -20.50 -8.71
N ALA A 46 -5.16 -19.71 -9.33
CA ALA A 46 -4.40 -18.68 -8.65
C ALA A 46 -5.40 -17.82 -7.88
N ASP A 47 -5.47 -18.01 -6.57
CA ASP A 47 -6.10 -17.05 -5.69
C ASP A 47 -5.13 -15.86 -5.70
N ASP A 48 -5.28 -15.01 -6.72
CA ASP A 48 -4.64 -13.71 -6.79
C ASP A 48 -5.13 -12.95 -5.56
N GLY A 49 -4.37 -13.08 -4.47
CA GLY A 49 -4.78 -12.65 -3.15
C GLY A 49 -5.24 -11.19 -3.13
N LEU A 50 -5.98 -10.81 -2.08
CA LEU A 50 -6.50 -9.45 -1.94
C LEU A 50 -5.38 -8.41 -2.04
N VAL A 51 -5.56 -7.43 -2.91
CA VAL A 51 -4.54 -6.41 -3.18
C VAL A 51 -4.97 -5.08 -2.59
N VAL A 52 -4.06 -4.43 -1.87
CA VAL A 52 -4.21 -3.06 -1.41
C VAL A 52 -3.35 -2.16 -2.28
N PHE A 53 -3.95 -1.09 -2.80
CA PHE A 53 -3.24 -0.06 -3.54
C PHE A 53 -2.82 1.06 -2.59
N ILE A 54 -1.55 1.47 -2.66
CA ILE A 54 -0.95 2.48 -1.78
C ILE A 54 -0.31 3.58 -2.62
N CYS A 55 -0.29 4.81 -2.10
CA CYS A 55 0.41 5.91 -2.75
C CYS A 55 1.91 5.61 -2.89
N GLY A 56 2.47 5.73 -4.10
CA GLY A 56 3.87 5.41 -4.37
C GLY A 56 4.87 6.25 -3.55
N LYS A 57 4.49 7.48 -3.15
CA LYS A 57 5.36 8.39 -2.38
C LYS A 57 5.29 8.19 -0.87
N CYS A 58 4.08 8.26 -0.29
CA CYS A 58 3.89 8.25 1.17
C CYS A 58 3.32 6.96 1.74
N LYS A 59 3.07 5.96 0.88
CA LYS A 59 2.54 4.62 1.23
C LYS A 59 1.17 4.62 1.91
N LEU A 60 0.45 5.74 1.85
CA LEU A 60 -0.92 5.86 2.37
C LEU A 60 -1.88 5.00 1.50
N PRO A 61 -2.74 4.16 2.08
CA PRO A 61 -3.67 3.32 1.31
C PRO A 61 -4.72 4.13 0.57
N VAL A 62 -4.88 3.90 -0.72
CA VAL A 62 -5.78 4.65 -1.62
C VAL A 62 -7.00 3.82 -2.07
N GLY A 63 -6.90 2.50 -2.04
CA GLY A 63 -7.98 1.60 -2.43
C GLY A 63 -7.56 0.13 -2.36
N ASP A 64 -8.42 -0.74 -2.85
CA ASP A 64 -8.22 -2.19 -2.85
C ASP A 64 -8.91 -2.88 -4.04
N SER A 65 -8.53 -4.13 -4.30
CA SER A 65 -9.03 -4.91 -5.42
C SER A 65 -10.51 -5.32 -5.33
N LEU A 66 -11.18 -5.18 -4.16
CA LEU A 66 -12.62 -5.45 -4.07
C LEU A 66 -13.45 -4.42 -4.84
N SER A 67 -12.86 -3.25 -5.08
CA SER A 67 -13.47 -2.17 -5.86
C SER A 67 -13.03 -2.15 -7.33
N TRP A 68 -12.29 -3.16 -7.81
CA TRP A 68 -11.73 -3.20 -9.17
C TRP A 68 -12.80 -3.04 -10.26
N ASP A 69 -12.49 -2.20 -11.25
CA ASP A 69 -13.34 -1.94 -12.42
C ASP A 69 -12.67 -2.33 -13.75
N GLY A 70 -11.33 -2.32 -13.82
CA GLY A 70 -10.57 -2.72 -15.01
C GLY A 70 -9.20 -2.05 -15.06
N SER A 71 -8.42 -2.37 -16.10
CA SER A 71 -7.18 -1.68 -16.46
C SER A 71 -7.27 -1.09 -17.86
N GLU A 72 -6.43 -0.09 -18.13
CA GLU A 72 -6.20 0.48 -19.45
C GLU A 72 -4.70 0.45 -19.72
N ASP A 73 -4.28 -0.56 -20.47
CA ASP A 73 -2.85 -0.82 -20.71
C ASP A 73 -2.20 0.31 -21.53
N ASP A 74 -2.94 0.87 -22.49
CA ASP A 74 -2.46 1.97 -23.34
C ASP A 74 -2.13 3.26 -22.55
N GLU A 75 -2.88 3.51 -21.47
CA GLU A 75 -2.68 4.68 -20.61
C GLU A 75 -1.92 4.36 -19.32
N ASN A 76 -1.52 3.09 -19.14
CA ASN A 76 -0.90 2.55 -17.93
C ASN A 76 -1.68 2.95 -16.65
N GLN A 77 -2.99 2.72 -16.69
CA GLN A 77 -3.91 3.08 -15.62
C GLN A 77 -4.71 1.87 -15.13
N ILE A 78 -5.05 1.88 -13.84
CA ILE A 78 -6.06 1.00 -13.27
C ILE A 78 -7.30 1.79 -12.89
N ARG A 79 -8.46 1.13 -12.85
CA ARG A 79 -9.72 1.75 -12.44
C ARG A 79 -10.35 1.06 -11.26
N LEU A 80 -10.77 1.88 -10.31
CA LEU A 80 -11.53 1.46 -9.14
C LEU A 80 -12.92 2.13 -9.13
N LYS A 81 -13.93 1.41 -8.63
CA LYS A 81 -15.28 1.95 -8.40
C LYS A 81 -15.36 2.79 -7.14
N ARG A 82 -14.48 2.55 -6.18
CA ARG A 82 -14.44 3.21 -4.87
C ARG A 82 -12.99 3.40 -4.44
N VAL A 83 -12.78 4.40 -3.60
CA VAL A 83 -11.47 4.76 -3.02
C VAL A 83 -11.65 5.06 -1.54
N THR A 84 -10.54 5.10 -0.81
CA THR A 84 -10.54 5.51 0.61
C THR A 84 -10.64 7.03 0.75
N GLU A 85 -10.88 7.52 1.96
CA GLU A 85 -10.87 8.95 2.30
C GLU A 85 -9.48 9.61 2.15
N ASN A 86 -8.46 8.81 1.86
CA ASN A 86 -7.09 9.27 1.63
C ASN A 86 -6.88 9.80 0.20
N VAL A 87 -7.90 9.73 -0.66
CA VAL A 87 -7.89 10.27 -2.01
C VAL A 87 -8.83 11.47 -2.08
N LEU A 88 -8.29 12.61 -2.46
CA LEU A 88 -9.02 13.84 -2.68
C LEU A 88 -9.35 13.98 -4.16
N VAL A 89 -10.61 14.25 -4.47
CA VAL A 89 -11.03 14.65 -5.82
C VAL A 89 -10.80 16.15 -5.94
N GLY A 90 -10.03 16.57 -6.94
CA GLY A 90 -9.75 17.96 -7.25
C GLY A 90 -11.04 18.77 -7.49
N LYS A 91 -10.93 20.10 -7.42
CA LYS A 91 -12.05 21.00 -7.71
C LYS A 91 -12.05 21.45 -9.17
N ASP A 92 -10.87 21.51 -9.77
CA ASP A 92 -10.68 22.03 -11.11
C ASP A 92 -10.89 20.93 -12.15
N THR A 93 -11.70 21.24 -13.14
CA THR A 93 -11.95 20.36 -14.29
C THR A 93 -11.06 20.80 -15.45
N ARG A 94 -10.37 19.85 -16.09
CA ARG A 94 -9.57 20.10 -17.30
C ARG A 94 -10.02 19.24 -18.48
N LEU A 95 -9.71 19.69 -19.68
CA LEU A 95 -9.86 18.90 -20.90
C LEU A 95 -8.76 17.84 -20.99
N HIS A 96 -9.14 16.63 -21.36
CA HIS A 96 -8.24 15.51 -21.61
C HIS A 96 -8.61 14.86 -22.93
N GLU A 97 -7.60 14.58 -23.74
CA GLU A 97 -7.75 13.97 -25.05
C GLU A 97 -7.08 12.59 -25.05
N PRO A 98 -7.76 11.54 -24.55
CA PRO A 98 -7.20 10.19 -24.49
C PRO A 98 -6.99 9.59 -25.88
N THR A 99 -7.74 10.04 -26.89
CA THR A 99 -7.55 9.67 -28.30
C THR A 99 -7.76 10.91 -29.15
N LYS A 100 -7.06 11.04 -30.30
CA LYS A 100 -7.09 12.16 -31.26
C LYS A 100 -8.46 12.65 -31.77
N ARG A 101 -9.57 12.06 -31.30
CA ARG A 101 -10.96 12.34 -31.68
C ARG A 101 -11.95 12.32 -30.52
N SER A 102 -11.47 12.15 -29.29
CA SER A 102 -12.32 12.03 -28.09
C SER A 102 -11.84 13.05 -27.07
N LEU A 103 -12.63 14.09 -26.83
CA LEU A 103 -12.39 15.05 -25.76
C LEU A 103 -13.25 14.68 -24.55
N CYS A 104 -12.60 14.58 -23.41
CA CYS A 104 -13.22 14.29 -22.12
C CYS A 104 -12.95 15.44 -21.15
N LEU A 105 -13.86 15.59 -20.18
CA LEU A 105 -13.59 16.43 -19.00
C LEU A 105 -13.18 15.53 -17.85
N ILE A 106 -12.10 15.93 -17.18
CA ILE A 106 -11.49 15.15 -16.11
C ILE A 106 -11.19 16.04 -14.91
N VAL A 107 -11.11 15.39 -13.75
CA VAL A 107 -10.71 16.01 -12.49
C VAL A 107 -9.62 15.16 -11.86
N ASP A 108 -8.64 15.81 -11.23
CA ASP A 108 -7.49 15.13 -10.64
C ASP A 108 -7.82 14.34 -9.37
N LEU A 109 -7.09 13.25 -9.17
CA LEU A 109 -7.03 12.52 -7.91
C LEU A 109 -5.73 12.84 -7.19
N ILE A 110 -5.84 13.32 -5.96
CA ILE A 110 -4.72 13.83 -5.16
C ILE A 110 -4.61 13.01 -3.87
N CYS A 111 -3.39 12.60 -3.52
CA CYS A 111 -3.13 11.94 -2.25
C CYS A 111 -3.31 12.93 -1.09
N ARG A 112 -4.15 12.60 -0.11
CA ARG A 112 -4.35 13.43 1.09
C ARG A 112 -3.06 13.60 1.92
N GLY A 113 -2.23 12.56 1.97
CA GLY A 113 -1.03 12.53 2.81
C GLY A 113 0.11 13.42 2.29
N CYS A 114 0.46 13.29 1.01
CA CYS A 114 1.60 14.01 0.42
C CYS A 114 1.25 14.98 -0.71
N GLN A 115 -0.04 15.17 -0.99
CA GLN A 115 -0.56 16.08 -2.02
C GLN A 115 -0.06 15.77 -3.45
N SER A 116 0.46 14.56 -3.69
CA SER A 116 0.86 14.14 -5.03
C SER A 116 -0.36 13.80 -5.89
N LEU A 117 -0.25 14.08 -7.18
CA LEU A 117 -1.18 13.55 -8.18
C LEU A 117 -1.07 12.01 -8.21
N LEU A 118 -2.21 11.33 -8.23
CA LEU A 118 -2.31 9.87 -8.29
C LEU A 118 -3.00 9.38 -9.58
N GLY A 119 -3.72 10.27 -10.26
CA GLY A 119 -4.53 9.93 -11.41
C GLY A 119 -5.68 10.91 -11.60
N MET A 120 -6.83 10.43 -12.08
CA MET A 120 -7.94 11.26 -12.52
C MET A 120 -9.29 10.52 -12.53
N VAL A 121 -10.37 11.29 -12.61
CA VAL A 121 -11.75 10.80 -12.82
C VAL A 121 -12.34 11.49 -14.04
N TYR A 122 -12.95 10.71 -14.92
CA TYR A 122 -13.73 11.22 -16.03
C TYR A 122 -15.10 11.74 -15.56
N THR A 123 -15.33 13.04 -15.69
CA THR A 123 -16.60 13.68 -15.32
C THR A 123 -17.55 13.81 -16.52
N SER A 124 -17.01 13.98 -17.72
CA SER A 124 -17.77 13.93 -18.97
C SER A 124 -17.01 13.15 -20.03
N THR A 125 -17.71 12.24 -20.69
CA THR A 125 -17.16 11.30 -21.68
C THR A 125 -18.07 11.26 -22.91
N PRO A 126 -17.49 11.02 -24.10
CA PRO A 126 -18.26 10.55 -25.25
C PRO A 126 -18.91 9.19 -24.96
N ARG A 127 -19.98 8.86 -25.69
CA ARG A 127 -20.74 7.60 -25.52
C ARG A 127 -19.89 6.33 -25.59
N SER A 128 -18.83 6.33 -26.39
CA SER A 128 -17.89 5.21 -26.49
C SER A 128 -17.09 4.97 -25.20
N MET A 129 -16.90 6.01 -24.38
CA MET A 129 -16.10 5.98 -23.14
C MET A 129 -16.95 6.09 -21.87
N ASP A 130 -18.28 6.02 -21.98
CA ASP A 130 -19.19 6.14 -20.83
C ASP A 130 -18.96 5.07 -19.76
N HIS A 131 -18.39 3.91 -20.13
CA HIS A 131 -18.00 2.88 -19.17
C HIS A 131 -16.84 3.30 -18.24
N LYS A 132 -16.07 4.33 -18.61
CA LYS A 132 -15.00 4.92 -17.79
C LYS A 132 -15.48 6.12 -16.95
N ARG A 133 -16.73 6.57 -17.14
CA ARG A 133 -17.24 7.75 -16.46
C ARG A 133 -17.46 7.47 -14.97
N PHE A 134 -17.06 8.41 -14.11
CA PHE A 134 -17.20 8.33 -12.66
C PHE A 134 -16.47 7.15 -11.99
N THR A 135 -15.45 6.58 -12.65
CA THR A 135 -14.52 5.63 -12.03
C THR A 135 -13.18 6.31 -11.74
N PHE A 136 -12.52 5.85 -10.69
CA PHE A 136 -11.26 6.39 -10.20
C PHE A 136 -10.11 5.76 -10.97
N CYS A 137 -9.50 6.51 -11.87
CA CYS A 137 -8.41 6.04 -12.71
C CYS A 137 -7.09 6.43 -12.06
N PHE A 138 -6.29 5.45 -11.64
CA PHE A 138 -4.98 5.67 -11.03
C PHE A 138 -3.88 5.37 -12.03
N ASN A 139 -2.88 6.24 -12.09
CA ASN A 139 -1.67 5.96 -12.87
C ASN A 139 -0.85 4.91 -12.13
N VAL A 140 -0.51 3.81 -12.81
CA VAL A 140 0.29 2.73 -12.21
C VAL A 140 1.65 3.23 -11.72
N ALA A 141 2.22 4.27 -12.34
CA ALA A 141 3.47 4.87 -11.92
C ALA A 141 3.40 5.64 -10.58
N ASP A 142 2.19 6.05 -10.15
CA ASP A 142 1.99 6.88 -8.96
C ASP A 142 1.50 6.08 -7.74
N ILE A 143 1.24 4.78 -7.91
CA ILE A 143 0.76 3.86 -6.87
C ILE A 143 1.61 2.59 -6.82
N ASP A 144 1.66 1.94 -5.66
CA ASP A 144 2.17 0.58 -5.51
C ASP A 144 1.03 -0.37 -5.13
N SER A 145 1.25 -1.67 -5.33
CA SER A 145 0.35 -2.73 -4.91
C SER A 145 1.00 -3.60 -3.83
N TYR A 146 0.19 -4.03 -2.85
CA TYR A 146 0.59 -4.98 -1.84
C TYR A 146 -0.44 -6.11 -1.75
N VAL A 147 0.01 -7.35 -1.95
CA VAL A 147 -0.85 -8.53 -1.87
C VAL A 147 -0.90 -9.00 -0.42
N LEU A 148 -2.09 -9.06 0.16
CA LEU A 148 -2.27 -9.54 1.53
C LEU A 148 -1.90 -11.02 1.64
N GLY A 149 -1.14 -11.37 2.68
CA GLY A 149 -0.64 -12.73 2.87
C GLY A 149 0.64 -13.07 2.11
N SER A 150 1.15 -12.16 1.26
CA SER A 150 2.38 -12.40 0.47
C SER A 150 3.69 -12.28 1.26
N ALA A 151 3.65 -12.04 2.57
CA ALA A 151 4.85 -11.91 3.41
C ALA A 151 5.75 -13.16 3.38
N ARG A 152 5.19 -14.33 3.05
CA ARG A 152 5.94 -15.59 2.86
C ARG A 152 6.59 -15.69 1.49
N GLN A 153 6.14 -14.89 0.53
CA GLN A 153 6.62 -14.86 -0.85
C GLN A 153 7.84 -13.94 -0.91
N MET A 154 8.97 -14.43 -0.39
CA MET A 154 10.24 -13.75 -0.59
C MET A 154 10.61 -13.86 -2.07
N LEU A 155 10.72 -12.72 -2.76
CA LEU A 155 11.51 -12.66 -3.99
C LEU A 155 12.87 -13.23 -3.64
N ALA A 156 13.37 -14.17 -4.46
CA ALA A 156 14.72 -14.70 -4.35
C ALA A 156 15.74 -13.59 -4.63
N ALA A 157 15.85 -12.63 -3.73
CA ALA A 157 16.87 -11.62 -3.76
C ALA A 157 18.15 -12.29 -3.26
N GLU A 158 19.01 -12.67 -4.20
CA GLU A 158 20.43 -12.97 -3.98
C GLU A 158 21.20 -11.69 -3.55
N GLY A 159 20.63 -10.90 -2.64
CA GLY A 159 21.35 -9.86 -1.93
C GLY A 159 22.18 -10.47 -0.81
N PRO A 160 23.20 -9.76 -0.28
CA PRO A 160 23.86 -10.17 0.95
C PRO A 160 22.79 -10.47 2.01
N LYS A 161 23.02 -11.47 2.86
CA LYS A 161 22.14 -11.91 3.95
C LYS A 161 22.02 -10.84 5.06
N GLU A 162 21.78 -9.59 4.68
CA GLU A 162 21.53 -8.50 5.59
C GLU A 162 20.08 -8.61 6.01
N GLN A 163 19.90 -8.97 7.28
CA GLN A 163 18.61 -9.07 7.92
C GLN A 163 17.86 -7.74 7.71
N PRO A 164 16.62 -7.76 7.19
CA PRO A 164 15.87 -6.54 6.97
C PRO A 164 15.73 -5.78 8.29
N VAL A 165 16.02 -4.49 8.26
CA VAL A 165 15.92 -3.60 9.43
C VAL A 165 14.46 -3.56 9.88
N THR A 166 14.17 -4.20 11.00
CA THR A 166 12.84 -4.16 11.64
C THR A 166 12.70 -2.90 12.50
N LEU A 167 11.46 -2.50 12.80
CA LEU A 167 11.20 -1.41 13.75
C LEU A 167 11.79 -1.70 15.14
N GLU A 168 11.79 -2.96 15.56
CA GLU A 168 12.42 -3.40 16.81
C GLU A 168 13.94 -3.22 16.75
N TYR A 169 14.57 -3.59 15.64
CA TYR A 169 16.01 -3.38 15.42
C TYR A 169 16.39 -1.90 15.48
N ARG A 170 15.55 -1.01 14.92
CA ARG A 170 15.75 0.43 15.03
C ARG A 170 15.79 0.89 16.50
N GLY A 171 14.85 0.44 17.32
CA GLY A 171 14.82 0.80 18.74
C GLY A 171 16.08 0.33 19.49
N ILE A 172 16.55 -0.88 19.20
CA ILE A 172 17.78 -1.43 19.78
C ILE A 172 19.00 -0.59 19.39
N VAL A 173 19.13 -0.24 18.11
CA VAL A 173 20.27 0.57 17.61
C VAL A 173 20.23 1.99 18.20
N GLU A 174 19.06 2.61 18.30
CA GLU A 174 18.91 3.94 18.93
C GLU A 174 19.32 3.91 20.41
N GLN A 175 18.96 2.84 21.14
CA GLN A 175 19.40 2.65 22.53
C GLN A 175 20.93 2.49 22.62
N GLN A 176 21.52 1.62 21.79
CA GLN A 176 22.98 1.41 21.77
C GLN A 176 23.74 2.70 21.44
N LEU A 177 23.24 3.50 20.49
CA LEU A 177 23.80 4.81 20.16
C LEU A 177 23.70 5.79 21.33
N SER A 178 22.60 5.77 22.09
CA SER A 178 22.44 6.60 23.28
C SER A 178 23.42 6.22 24.40
N GLU A 179 23.59 4.92 24.65
CA GLU A 179 24.56 4.40 25.63
C GLU A 179 25.99 4.77 25.24
N MET A 180 26.35 4.57 23.97
CA MET A 180 27.66 4.93 23.43
C MET A 180 27.90 6.45 23.52
N LYS A 181 26.89 7.27 23.24
CA LYS A 181 26.97 8.73 23.41
C LYS A 181 27.25 9.12 24.86
N MET A 182 26.57 8.51 25.83
CA MET A 182 26.79 8.81 27.25
C MET A 182 28.23 8.48 27.66
N LEU A 183 28.75 7.35 27.20
CA LEU A 183 30.11 6.90 27.49
C LEU A 183 31.16 7.85 26.89
N VAL A 184 30.99 8.27 25.64
CA VAL A 184 31.87 9.23 24.97
C VAL A 184 31.86 10.60 25.66
N VAL A 185 30.69 11.11 26.04
CA VAL A 185 30.59 12.39 26.77
C VAL A 185 31.27 12.31 28.14
N SER A 186 31.10 11.21 28.87
CA SER A 186 31.78 10.99 30.16
C SER A 186 33.31 10.93 30.00
N MET A 187 33.80 10.28 28.94
CA MET A 187 35.22 10.26 28.62
C MET A 187 35.75 11.65 28.27
N ALA A 188 35.01 12.43 27.47
CA ALA A 188 35.38 13.79 27.12
C ALA A 188 35.49 14.69 28.36
N GLN A 189 34.50 14.64 29.28
CA GLN A 189 34.55 15.40 30.53
C GLN A 189 35.78 15.05 31.38
N ARG A 190 36.09 13.76 31.50
CA ARG A 190 37.27 13.32 32.27
C ARG A 190 38.58 13.77 31.62
N LEU A 191 38.63 13.87 30.30
CA LEU A 191 39.81 14.39 29.60
C LEU A 191 39.96 15.90 29.83
N GLU A 192 38.87 16.66 29.77
CA GLU A 192 38.87 18.10 30.09
C GLU A 192 39.37 18.36 31.51
N ASP A 193 38.91 17.57 32.50
CA ASP A 193 39.34 17.71 33.89
C ASP A 193 40.85 17.43 34.06
N ILE A 194 41.40 16.45 33.31
CA ILE A 194 42.83 16.13 33.32
C ILE A 194 43.65 17.24 32.64
N GLU A 195 43.17 17.75 31.51
CA GLU A 195 43.82 18.84 30.77
C GLU A 195 43.90 20.11 31.61
N ALA A 196 42.82 20.47 32.31
CA ALA A 196 42.80 21.62 33.21
C ALA A 196 43.81 21.48 34.37
N GLY A 197 43.87 20.30 35.01
CA GLY A 197 44.82 20.05 36.11
C GLY A 197 46.29 20.05 35.65
N LEU A 198 46.57 19.66 34.41
CA LEU A 198 47.92 19.75 33.82
C LEU A 198 48.33 21.20 33.52
N GLN A 199 47.38 22.07 33.21
CA GLN A 199 47.62 23.49 32.95
C GLN A 199 47.96 24.25 34.23
N GLU A 200 47.24 24.00 35.33
CA GLU A 200 47.52 24.61 36.64
C GLU A 200 48.91 24.21 37.20
N GLY A 201 49.38 22.98 36.90
CA GLY A 201 50.71 22.51 37.33
C GLY A 201 51.89 23.09 36.54
N CYS A 202 51.65 23.71 35.37
CA CYS A 202 52.70 24.38 34.59
C CYS A 202 52.85 25.87 34.93
N ASP A 203 51.85 26.50 35.52
CA ASP A 203 51.89 27.92 35.91
C ASP A 203 52.61 28.16 37.27
N GLU A 204 52.91 27.09 38.03
CA GLU A 204 53.66 27.14 39.30
C GLU A 204 55.16 26.75 39.19
N ALA A 205 55.72 26.64 37.98
CA ALA A 205 57.13 26.28 37.75
C ALA A 205 57.99 27.43 37.19
#